data_AF-A0A318HQQ9-F1
#
_entry.id   AF-A0A318HQQ9-F1
#
_cell.length_a   1.000
_cell.length_b   1.000
_cell.length_c   1.000
_cell.angle_alpha   90.00
_cell.angle_beta   90.00
_cell.angle_gamma   90.00
#
_symmetry.space_group_name_H-M   'P 1'
#
loop_
_entity.id
_entity.type
_entity.pdbx_description
1 polymer ?
#
loop_
_entity_poly.entity_id
_entity_poly.type
_entity_poly.pdbx_seq_one_letter_code
_entity_poly.pdbx_strand_id
1 'polypeptide(L)'
;MKRFILASLLMLTLGVTVFAGDNRQINDLKNQQKALKLQTKLTNTQLEYEKELASLESLRKRAVEINIEANSSVVTGLSTKDAAATAKAANDRVKMLKEVAKINKKLAKGEKKIEGLQKKIEKLQIQIDKLKQRVEFVR
;
A
#
# COMPACT_ATOMS: atom_id res chain seq x y z
N MET A 1 -0.48 9.64 -12.71
CA MET A 1 0.55 8.78 -12.07
C MET A 1 0.23 7.30 -12.28
N LYS A 2 0.09 6.89 -13.55
CA LYS A 2 -0.26 5.52 -13.94
C LYS A 2 0.91 5.00 -14.77
N ARG A 3 1.38 3.78 -14.47
CA ARG A 3 2.25 2.91 -15.31
C ARG A 3 3.79 3.02 -15.24
N PHE A 4 4.39 3.98 -14.55
CA PHE A 4 5.87 4.09 -14.56
C PHE A 4 6.62 3.19 -13.55
N ILE A 5 5.95 2.52 -12.60
CA ILE A 5 6.63 1.74 -11.55
C ILE A 5 7.15 0.38 -12.07
N LEU A 6 6.60 -0.15 -13.16
CA LEU A 6 7.04 -1.42 -13.75
C LEU A 6 8.34 -1.32 -14.56
N ALA A 7 8.71 -0.12 -15.05
CA ALA A 7 9.87 0.05 -15.93
C ALA A 7 11.22 0.09 -15.18
N SER A 8 11.23 0.29 -13.85
CA SER A 8 12.48 0.31 -13.07
C SER A 8 13.00 -1.07 -12.67
N LEU A 9 12.33 -2.16 -13.08
CA LEU A 9 12.67 -3.52 -12.66
C LEU A 9 13.97 -4.07 -13.30
N LEU A 10 14.56 -3.38 -14.30
CA LEU A 10 15.52 -4.00 -15.21
C LEU A 10 16.81 -3.20 -15.49
N MET A 11 17.21 -2.26 -14.64
CA MET A 11 18.50 -1.57 -14.81
C MET A 11 19.49 -1.92 -13.72
N LEU A 12 20.24 -3.00 -13.95
CA LEU A 12 21.57 -3.14 -13.37
C LEU A 12 22.49 -3.94 -14.31
N THR A 13 22.84 -3.36 -15.45
CA THR A 13 24.11 -3.67 -16.12
C THR A 13 25.21 -2.92 -15.37
N LEU A 14 25.69 -3.48 -14.26
CA LEU A 14 26.96 -3.03 -13.67
C LEU A 14 28.08 -3.73 -14.43
N GLY A 15 28.78 -2.94 -15.25
CA GLY A 15 29.94 -3.39 -16.02
C GLY A 15 30.95 -4.13 -15.14
N VAL A 16 31.34 -5.31 -15.60
CA VAL A 16 32.36 -6.16 -14.99
C VAL A 16 33.72 -5.52 -15.24
N THR A 17 34.41 -5.06 -14.19
CA THR A 17 35.81 -4.64 -14.30
C THR A 17 36.75 -5.68 -13.71
N VAL A 18 37.68 -6.06 -14.60
CA VAL A 18 38.90 -6.89 -14.57
C VAL A 18 39.55 -7.19 -13.21
N PHE A 19 40.05 -8.44 -13.11
CA PHE A 19 40.74 -9.05 -11.98
C PHE A 19 42.12 -8.44 -11.68
N ALA A 20 42.29 -7.89 -10.47
CA ALA A 20 43.57 -7.77 -9.77
C ALA A 20 43.27 -7.68 -8.25
N GLY A 21 43.90 -8.55 -7.46
CA GLY A 21 43.59 -8.73 -6.03
C GLY A 21 43.95 -7.50 -5.19
N ASP A 22 42.94 -6.73 -4.78
CA ASP A 22 43.12 -5.57 -3.91
C ASP A 22 41.86 -5.35 -3.04
N ASN A 23 42.02 -4.76 -1.86
CA ASN A 23 40.93 -4.49 -0.89
C ASN A 23 39.77 -3.69 -1.49
N ARG A 24 40.03 -2.95 -2.58
CA ARG A 24 39.02 -2.24 -3.39
C ARG A 24 37.97 -3.19 -3.96
N GLN A 25 38.38 -4.37 -4.44
CA GLN A 25 37.48 -5.38 -5.00
C GLN A 25 36.51 -5.93 -3.95
N ILE A 26 36.99 -6.15 -2.72
CA ILE A 26 36.16 -6.59 -1.59
C ILE A 26 35.14 -5.51 -1.20
N ASN A 27 35.53 -4.23 -1.20
CA ASN A 27 34.62 -3.13 -0.93
C ASN A 27 33.56 -2.95 -2.03
N ASP A 28 33.96 -3.08 -3.29
CA ASP A 28 33.03 -3.04 -4.43
C ASP A 28 31.99 -4.16 -4.34
N LEU A 29 32.43 -5.40 -4.08
CA LEU A 29 31.52 -6.54 -3.87
C LEU A 29 30.56 -6.32 -2.69
N LYS A 30 31.05 -5.77 -1.57
CA LYS A 30 30.18 -5.42 -0.42
C LYS A 30 29.15 -4.34 -0.78
N ASN A 31 29.52 -3.36 -1.59
CA ASN A 31 28.61 -2.30 -2.03
C ASN A 31 27.57 -2.85 -3.03
N GLN A 32 27.97 -3.72 -3.96
CA GLN A 32 27.06 -4.42 -4.86
C GLN A 32 26.07 -5.29 -4.09
N GLN A 33 26.53 -6.06 -3.10
CA GLN A 33 25.66 -6.88 -2.26
C GLN A 33 24.63 -6.02 -1.50
N LYS A 34 25.05 -4.86 -0.96
CA LYS A 34 24.13 -3.91 -0.30
C LYS A 34 23.11 -3.34 -1.29
N ALA A 35 23.54 -2.94 -2.48
CA ALA A 35 22.66 -2.42 -3.53
C ALA A 35 21.61 -3.46 -3.93
N LEU A 36 22.03 -4.70 -4.19
CA LEU A 36 21.13 -5.81 -4.49
C LEU A 36 20.11 -6.05 -3.37
N LYS A 37 20.56 -6.07 -2.11
CA LYS A 37 19.66 -6.26 -0.95
C LYS A 37 18.64 -5.13 -0.83
N LEU A 38 19.02 -3.88 -1.08
CA LEU A 38 18.11 -2.74 -1.08
C LEU A 38 17.13 -2.82 -2.24
N GLN A 39 17.59 -3.21 -3.43
CA GLN A 39 16.73 -3.38 -4.60
C GLN A 39 15.70 -4.49 -4.38
N THR A 40 16.10 -5.65 -3.85
CA THR A 40 15.15 -6.73 -3.50
C THR A 40 14.09 -6.25 -2.52
N LYS A 41 14.48 -5.48 -1.50
CA LYS A 41 13.54 -4.90 -0.54
C LYS A 41 12.58 -3.91 -1.20
N LEU A 42 13.09 -3.06 -2.10
CA LEU A 42 12.27 -2.11 -2.86
C LEU A 42 11.22 -2.85 -3.69
N THR A 43 11.65 -3.83 -4.49
CA THR A 43 10.77 -4.65 -5.32
C THR A 43 9.70 -5.36 -4.49
N ASN A 44 10.08 -5.98 -3.37
CA ASN A 44 9.11 -6.65 -2.51
C ASN A 44 8.11 -5.67 -1.89
N THR A 45 8.55 -4.47 -1.50
CA THR A 45 7.66 -3.45 -0.94
C THR A 45 6.70 -2.89 -1.99
N GLN A 46 7.17 -2.71 -3.23
CA GLN A 46 6.32 -2.31 -4.37
C GLN A 46 5.27 -3.39 -4.69
N LEU A 47 5.66 -4.67 -4.68
CA LEU A 47 4.72 -5.78 -4.85
C LEU A 47 3.66 -5.83 -3.75
N GLU A 48 4.04 -5.59 -2.49
CA GLU A 48 3.08 -5.50 -1.38
C GLU A 48 2.12 -4.32 -1.56
N TYR A 49 2.65 -3.16 -1.99
CA TYR A 49 1.86 -1.97 -2.28
C TYR A 49 0.78 -2.22 -3.34
N GLU A 50 1.14 -2.82 -4.47
CA GLU A 50 0.19 -3.13 -5.56
C GLU A 50 -0.87 -4.15 -5.13
N LYS A 51 -0.47 -5.18 -4.37
CA LYS A 51 -1.42 -6.16 -3.80
C LYS A 51 -2.43 -5.50 -2.87
N GLU A 52 -1.97 -4.60 -2.00
CA GLU A 52 -2.85 -3.89 -1.07
C GLU A 52 -3.78 -2.93 -1.83
N LEU A 53 -3.26 -2.22 -2.83
CA LEU A 53 -4.05 -1.31 -3.67
C LEU A 53 -5.18 -2.04 -4.39
N ALA A 54 -4.91 -3.21 -4.95
CA ALA A 54 -5.91 -4.06 -5.59
C ALA A 54 -6.98 -4.55 -4.59
N SER A 55 -6.56 -4.95 -3.38
CA SER A 55 -7.51 -5.34 -2.32
C SER A 55 -8.40 -4.17 -1.90
N LEU A 56 -7.82 -2.97 -1.79
CA LEU A 56 -8.51 -1.77 -1.33
C LEU A 56 -9.58 -1.28 -2.32
N GLU A 57 -9.40 -1.49 -3.62
CA GLU A 57 -10.39 -1.08 -4.62
C GLU A 57 -11.75 -1.74 -4.40
N SER A 58 -11.74 -3.05 -4.08
CA SER A 58 -12.96 -3.79 -3.75
C SER A 58 -13.66 -3.26 -2.49
N LEU A 59 -12.87 -2.92 -1.46
CA LEU A 59 -13.38 -2.35 -0.21
C LEU A 59 -13.94 -0.94 -0.41
N ARG A 60 -13.34 -0.13 -1.29
CA ARG A 60 -13.83 1.21 -1.65
C ARG A 60 -15.21 1.15 -2.29
N LYS A 61 -15.40 0.28 -3.29
CA LYS A 61 -16.70 0.07 -3.94
C LYS A 61 -17.77 -0.32 -2.92
N ARG A 62 -17.47 -1.34 -2.10
CA ARG A 62 -18.39 -1.81 -1.06
C ARG A 62 -18.69 -0.75 0.01
N ALA A 63 -17.71 0.06 0.39
CA ALA A 63 -17.92 1.16 1.33
C ALA A 63 -18.86 2.21 0.73
N VAL A 64 -18.68 2.59 -0.54
CA VAL A 64 -19.59 3.52 -1.23
C VAL A 64 -21.01 2.93 -1.29
N GLU A 65 -21.15 1.69 -1.74
CA GLU A 65 -22.45 1.01 -1.85
C GLU A 65 -23.20 0.96 -0.52
N ILE A 66 -22.56 0.49 0.56
CA ILE A 66 -23.24 0.35 1.85
C ILE A 66 -23.53 1.71 2.49
N ASN A 67 -22.70 2.73 2.27
CA ASN A 67 -22.98 4.09 2.75
C ASN A 67 -24.16 4.70 1.97
N ILE A 68 -24.27 4.46 0.66
CA ILE A 68 -25.42 4.87 -0.15
C ILE A 68 -26.68 4.14 0.31
N GLU A 69 -26.63 2.82 0.48
CA GLU A 69 -27.75 2.02 1.02
C GLU A 69 -28.16 2.53 2.41
N ALA A 70 -27.19 2.82 3.27
CA ALA A 70 -27.44 3.37 4.58
C ALA A 70 -28.03 4.79 4.56
N ASN A 71 -27.74 5.62 3.57
CA ASN A 71 -28.33 6.96 3.45
C ASN A 71 -29.68 6.95 2.72
N SER A 72 -29.87 6.01 1.79
CA SER A 72 -31.07 5.89 0.96
C SER A 72 -32.15 5.01 1.60
N SER A 73 -31.80 4.19 2.59
CA SER A 73 -32.75 3.57 3.52
C SER A 73 -33.41 4.67 4.36
N VAL A 74 -34.35 5.37 3.73
CA VAL A 74 -35.40 6.14 4.42
C VAL A 74 -35.93 5.25 5.52
N VAL A 75 -36.09 5.80 6.73
CA VAL A 75 -36.65 5.04 7.85
C VAL A 75 -38.16 4.87 7.66
N THR A 76 -38.55 4.16 6.61
CA THR A 76 -39.91 3.69 6.41
C THR A 76 -40.20 2.68 7.53
N GLY A 77 -41.21 2.98 8.36
CA GLY A 77 -41.57 2.16 9.51
C GLY A 77 -41.33 2.80 10.88
N LEU A 78 -40.67 3.98 10.98
CA LEU A 78 -40.81 4.80 12.18
C LEU A 78 -42.18 5.46 12.17
N SER A 79 -43.10 4.93 12.96
CA SER A 79 -44.47 5.40 13.06
C SER A 79 -44.84 5.56 14.53
N THR A 80 -45.41 6.70 14.90
CA THR A 80 -45.97 6.89 16.24
C THR A 80 -47.22 6.03 16.48
N LYS A 81 -47.76 5.39 15.43
CA LYS A 81 -48.96 4.57 15.48
C LYS A 81 -48.69 3.08 15.67
N ASP A 82 -47.46 2.62 15.42
CA ASP A 82 -47.06 1.21 15.59
C ASP A 82 -45.66 1.11 16.22
N ALA A 83 -45.65 0.90 17.54
CA ALA A 83 -44.43 0.80 18.33
C ALA A 83 -43.60 -0.45 17.97
N ALA A 84 -44.24 -1.57 17.62
CA ALA A 84 -43.55 -2.82 17.32
C ALA A 84 -42.83 -2.74 15.97
N ALA A 85 -43.49 -2.20 14.94
CA ALA A 85 -42.88 -1.95 13.64
C ALA A 85 -41.72 -0.95 13.74
N THR A 86 -41.90 0.11 14.54
CA THR A 86 -40.86 1.11 14.84
C THR A 86 -39.63 0.49 15.50
N ALA A 87 -39.83 -0.34 16.53
CA ALA A 87 -38.74 -1.03 17.21
C ALA A 87 -37.96 -1.97 16.28
N LYS A 88 -38.67 -2.70 15.40
CA LYS A 88 -38.06 -3.57 14.40
C LYS A 88 -37.22 -2.77 13.39
N ALA A 89 -37.78 -1.70 12.83
CA ALA A 89 -37.09 -0.83 11.87
C ALA A 89 -35.82 -0.21 12.49
N ALA A 90 -35.89 0.25 13.74
CA ALA A 90 -34.74 0.78 14.47
C ALA A 90 -33.63 -0.28 14.67
N ASN A 91 -33.99 -1.52 15.02
CA ASN A 91 -33.02 -2.60 15.19
C ASN A 91 -32.33 -2.97 13.87
N ASP A 92 -33.09 -3.09 12.79
CA ASP A 92 -32.54 -3.39 11.45
C ASP A 92 -31.62 -2.26 10.99
N ARG A 93 -31.97 -1.00 11.28
CA ARG A 93 -31.11 0.17 11.04
C ARG A 93 -29.80 0.10 11.83
N VAL A 94 -29.83 -0.28 13.10
CA VAL A 94 -28.62 -0.46 13.92
C VAL A 94 -27.69 -1.51 13.33
N LYS A 95 -28.22 -2.64 12.83
CA LYS A 95 -27.40 -3.69 12.20
C LYS A 95 -26.70 -3.17 10.94
N MET A 96 -27.43 -2.45 10.09
CA MET A 96 -26.87 -1.83 8.88
C MET A 96 -25.74 -0.85 9.23
N LEU A 97 -25.95 0.04 10.20
CA LEU A 97 -24.93 1.01 10.64
C LEU A 97 -23.69 0.33 11.24
N LYS A 98 -23.84 -0.81 11.92
CA LYS A 98 -22.71 -1.62 12.41
C LYS A 98 -21.86 -2.18 11.26
N GLU A 99 -22.48 -2.68 10.20
CA GLU A 99 -21.76 -3.17 9.03
C GLU A 99 -21.07 -2.03 8.26
N VAL A 100 -21.74 -0.86 8.12
CA VAL A 100 -21.13 0.37 7.58
C VAL A 100 -19.86 0.72 8.35
N ALA A 101 -19.94 0.81 9.68
CA ALA A 101 -18.80 1.16 10.53
C ALA A 101 -17.63 0.17 10.39
N LYS A 102 -17.94 -1.12 10.28
CA LYS A 102 -16.95 -2.18 10.10
C LYS A 102 -16.24 -2.09 8.75
N ILE A 103 -16.97 -1.83 7.67
CA ILE A 103 -16.40 -1.66 6.32
C ILE A 103 -15.54 -0.40 6.25
N ASN A 104 -16.05 0.74 6.74
CA ASN A 104 -15.29 1.98 6.78
C ASN A 104 -14.00 1.86 7.63
N LYS A 105 -14.04 1.11 8.74
CA LYS A 105 -12.85 0.81 9.55
C LYS A 105 -11.82 -0.04 8.80
N LYS A 106 -12.26 -1.02 8.00
CA LYS A 106 -11.36 -1.82 7.15
C LYS A 106 -10.73 -0.96 6.05
N LEU A 107 -11.52 -0.11 5.40
CA LEU A 107 -11.05 0.83 4.39
C LEU A 107 -9.96 1.75 4.95
N ALA A 108 -10.22 2.41 6.08
CA ALA A 108 -9.25 3.30 6.72
C ALA A 108 -7.94 2.59 7.12
N LYS A 109 -8.02 1.33 7.59
CA LYS A 109 -6.82 0.53 7.89
C LYS A 109 -6.00 0.22 6.64
N GLY A 110 -6.66 -0.14 5.55
CA GLY A 110 -5.99 -0.41 4.27
C GLY A 110 -5.33 0.85 3.70
N GLU A 111 -6.01 1.99 3.76
CA GLU A 111 -5.45 3.30 3.34
C GLU A 111 -4.19 3.67 4.15
N LYS A 112 -4.23 3.49 5.47
CA LYS A 112 -3.05 3.70 6.32
C LYS A 112 -1.89 2.75 5.99
N LYS A 113 -2.20 1.50 5.59
CA LYS A 113 -1.17 0.54 5.17
C LYS A 113 -0.52 0.97 3.85
N ILE A 114 -1.32 1.41 2.88
CA ILE A 114 -0.81 1.96 1.60
C ILE A 114 0.10 3.16 1.85
N GLU A 115 -0.31 4.11 2.69
CA GLU A 115 0.52 5.28 3.06
C GLU A 115 1.85 4.84 3.70
N GLY A 116 1.80 3.84 4.60
CA GLY A 116 2.98 3.27 5.23
C GLY A 116 3.94 2.60 4.22
N LEU A 117 3.41 1.93 3.21
CA LEU A 117 4.20 1.33 2.13
C LEU A 117 4.83 2.38 1.22
N GLN A 118 4.10 3.45 0.87
CA GLN A 118 4.65 4.58 0.11
C GLN A 118 5.86 5.20 0.81
N LYS A 119 5.73 5.51 2.11
CA LYS A 119 6.85 6.04 2.91
C LYS A 119 8.05 5.10 2.96
N LYS A 120 7.83 3.78 2.97
CA LYS A 120 8.92 2.79 2.93
C LYS A 120 9.61 2.77 1.56
N ILE A 121 8.84 2.83 0.48
CA ILE A 121 9.35 2.91 -0.90
C ILE A 121 10.24 4.14 -1.05
N GLU A 122 9.76 5.33 -0.64
CA GLU A 122 10.53 6.58 -0.68
C GLU A 122 11.85 6.47 0.11
N LYS A 123 11.81 5.93 1.33
CA LYS A 123 13.03 5.73 2.14
C LYS A 123 14.03 4.78 1.48
N LEU A 124 13.56 3.70 0.85
CA LEU A 124 14.42 2.76 0.14
C LEU A 124 15.04 3.42 -1.10
N GLN A 125 14.26 4.22 -1.84
CA GLN A 125 14.76 5.00 -2.97
C GLN A 125 15.92 5.92 -2.54
N ILE A 126 15.73 6.69 -1.47
CA ILE A 126 16.76 7.58 -0.90
C ILE A 126 18.02 6.80 -0.47
N GLN A 127 17.86 5.62 0.12
CA GLN A 127 19.00 4.78 0.52
C GLN A 127 19.78 4.26 -0.69
N ILE A 128 19.09 3.87 -1.76
CA ILE A 128 19.70 3.43 -3.02
C ILE A 128 20.46 4.60 -3.66
N ASP A 129 19.88 5.80 -3.70
CA ASP A 129 20.51 6.97 -4.31
C ASP A 129 21.76 7.41 -3.54
N LYS A 130 21.72 7.39 -2.20
CA LYS A 130 22.91 7.64 -1.36
C LYS A 130 24.01 6.62 -1.59
N LEU A 131 23.67 5.35 -1.82
CA LEU A 131 24.66 4.32 -2.11
C LEU A 131 25.29 4.53 -3.49
N LYS A 132 24.50 4.91 -4.50
CA LYS A 132 24.99 5.25 -5.84
C LYS A 132 25.99 6.41 -5.80
N GLN A 133 25.63 7.51 -5.15
CA GLN A 133 26.51 8.67 -5.00
C GLN A 133 27.85 8.28 -4.35
N ARG A 134 27.83 7.47 -3.28
CA ARG A 134 29.07 7.02 -2.60
C ARG A 134 29.96 6.15 -3.51
N VAL A 135 29.37 5.33 -4.37
CA VAL A 135 30.14 4.52 -5.32
C VAL A 135 30.75 5.41 -6.41
N GLU A 136 30.02 6.42 -6.88
CA GLU A 136 30.52 7.41 -7.85
C GLU A 136 31.63 8.30 -7.29
N PHE A 137 31.58 8.68 -6.01
CA PHE A 137 32.65 9.48 -5.37
C PHE A 137 33.94 8.69 -5.07
N VAL A 138 33.86 7.36 -5.00
CA VAL A 138 35.02 6.49 -4.68
C VAL A 138 35.70 5.96 -5.95
N ARG A 139 35.03 6.02 -7.10
CA ARG A 139 35.57 5.66 -8.42
C ARG A 139 36.19 6.87 -9.12
#